data_AF-A0A969R190-F1
#
_entry.id   AF-A0A969R190-F1
#
_cell.length_a   1.000
_cell.length_b   1.000
_cell.length_c   1.000
_cell.angle_alpha   90.00
_cell.angle_beta   90.00
_cell.angle_gamma   90.00
#
_symmetry.space_group_name_H-M   'P 1'
#
loop_
_entity.id
_entity.type
_entity.pdbx_description
1 polymer ?
#
loop_
_entity_poly.entity_id
_entity_poly.type
_entity_poly.pdbx_seq_one_letter_code
_entity_poly.pdbx_strand_id
1 'polypeptide(L)' 'MYAAQLLQQAGVSVAVLEARDRLGGRVLSQRLSNGTTIDLGAQWISPSQRRINALVKNIS' A
#
# COMPACT_ATOMS: atom_id res chain seq x y z
N MET A 1 6.78 2.81 -2.01
CA MET A 1 6.63 2.07 -0.73
C MET A 1 7.36 0.74 -0.75
N TYR A 2 6.96 -0.27 -1.54
CA TYR A 2 7.61 -1.60 -1.49
C TYR A 2 9.14 -1.57 -1.73
N ALA A 3 9.62 -0.78 -2.69
CA ALA A 3 11.07 -0.61 -2.91
C ALA A 3 11.81 -0.05 -1.69
N ALA A 4 11.22 0.95 -1.00
CA ALA A 4 11.83 1.53 0.19
C ALA A 4 11.92 0.52 1.35
N GLN A 5 10.88 -0.33 1.51
CA GLN A 5 10.90 -1.42 2.48
C GLN A 5 12.01 -2.44 2.16
N LEU A 6 12.18 -2.84 0.90
CA LEU A 6 13.25 -3.76 0.51
C LEU A 6 14.64 -3.18 0.78
N LEU A 7 14.85 -1.90 0.46
CA LEU A 7 16.11 -1.22 0.74
C LEU A 7 16.39 -1.09 2.24
N GLN A 8 15.38 -0.77 3.04
CA GLN A 8 15.50 -0.74 4.50
C GLN A 8 15.86 -2.12 5.07
N GLN A 9 15.23 -3.19 4.59
CA GLN A 9 15.56 -4.57 4.99
C GLN A 9 16.99 -4.97 4.60
N ALA A 10 17.54 -4.38 3.54
CA ALA A 10 18.93 -4.54 3.14
C ALA A 10 19.91 -3.65 3.94
N GLY A 11 19.44 -2.94 4.98
CA GLY A 11 20.28 -2.07 5.81
C GLY A 11 20.62 -0.71 5.17
N VAL A 12 19.96 -0.35 4.07
CA VAL A 12 20.18 0.93 3.38
C VAL A 12 19.35 2.02 4.06
N SER A 13 19.96 3.18 4.29
CA SER A 13 19.24 4.39 4.73
C SER A 13 18.41 4.95 3.58
N VAL A 14 17.09 5.12 3.79
CA VAL A 14 16.14 5.49 2.74
C VAL A 14 15.21 6.59 3.21
N ALA A 15 14.96 7.56 2.33
CA ALA A 15 13.88 8.54 2.48
C ALA A 15 12.85 8.34 1.35
N VAL A 16 11.56 8.50 1.68
CA VAL A 16 10.46 8.51 0.71
C VAL A 16 9.84 9.89 0.70
N LEU A 17 9.81 10.53 -0.46
CA LEU A 17 9.17 11.83 -0.67
C LEU A 17 7.85 11.61 -1.42
N GLU A 18 6.73 11.99 -0.81
CA GLU A 18 5.39 11.92 -1.40
C GLU A 18 4.86 13.35 -1.58
N ALA A 19 4.28 13.64 -2.74
CA ALA A 19 3.79 14.97 -3.08
C ALA A 19 2.43 15.25 -2.46
N ARG A 20 1.64 14.19 -2.21
CA ARG A 20 0.34 14.29 -1.56
C ARG A 20 0.46 14.26 -0.04
N ASP A 21 -0.61 14.69 0.62
CA ASP A 21 -0.83 14.54 2.05
C ASP A 21 -1.14 13.10 2.49
N ARG A 22 -1.21 12.15 1.54
CA ARG A 22 -1.52 10.75 1.77
C ARG A 22 -0.64 9.82 0.98
N LEU A 23 -0.36 8.66 1.56
CA LEU A 23 0.29 7.54 0.89
C LEU A 23 -0.68 6.79 -0.03
N GLY A 24 -0.14 5.86 -0.82
CA GLY A 24 -0.93 4.90 -1.63
C GLY A 24 -1.06 5.26 -3.10
N GLY A 25 -0.80 6.51 -3.50
CA GLY A 25 -0.88 6.94 -4.89
C GLY A 25 -2.27 6.70 -5.50
N ARG A 26 -2.37 5.72 -6.42
CA ARG A 26 -3.63 5.30 -7.06
C ARG A 26 -4.47 4.34 -6.22
N VAL A 27 -3.98 3.92 -5.06
CA VAL A 27 -4.76 3.21 -4.03
C VAL A 27 -5.26 4.27 -3.04
N LEU A 28 -6.57 4.30 -2.81
CA LEU A 28 -7.21 5.24 -1.90
C LEU A 28 -8.44 4.58 -1.29
N SER A 29 -8.44 4.43 0.04
CA SER A 29 -9.61 4.01 0.81
C SER A 29 -10.11 5.20 1.61
N GLN A 30 -11.42 5.47 1.55
CA GLN A 30 -12.07 6.55 2.28
C GLN A 30 -13.07 5.97 3.28
N ARG A 31 -12.95 6.39 4.54
CA ARG A 31 -13.94 6.12 5.58
C ARG A 31 -15.07 7.14 5.48
N LEU A 32 -16.30 6.65 5.31
CA LEU A 32 -17.51 7.46 5.29
C LEU A 32 -18.01 7.73 6.71
N SER A 33 -18.89 8.72 6.86
CA SER A 33 -19.46 9.12 8.16
C SER A 33 -20.26 8.01 8.85
N ASN A 34 -20.85 7.10 8.08
CA ASN A 34 -21.56 5.92 8.58
C ASN A 34 -20.63 4.76 8.99
N GLY A 35 -19.31 4.97 8.97
CA GLY A 35 -18.32 3.96 9.35
C GLY A 35 -17.90 3.00 8.24
N THR A 36 -18.54 3.04 7.07
CA THR A 36 -18.17 2.22 5.90
C THR A 36 -16.86 2.70 5.28
N THR A 37 -15.99 1.78 4.88
CA THR A 37 -14.82 2.11 4.05
C THR A 37 -15.12 1.78 2.60
N ILE A 38 -14.82 2.70 1.69
CA ILE A 38 -14.91 2.49 0.24
C ILE A 38 -13.55 2.69 -0.40
N ASP A 39 -13.25 1.93 -1.45
CA ASP A 39 -12.06 2.15 -2.26
C ASP A 39 -12.41 3.04 -3.45
N LEU A 40 -11.71 4.17 -3.55
CA LEU A 40 -11.81 5.15 -4.64
C LEU A 40 -10.70 4.97 -5.68
N GLY A 41 -9.89 3.92 -5.54
CA GLY A 41 -8.74 3.59 -6.36
C GLY A 41 -8.72 2.11 -6.75
N ALA A 42 -7.52 1.52 -6.89
CA ALA A 42 -7.41 0.09 -7.21
C ALA A 42 -8.08 -0.79 -6.13
N GLN A 43 -8.94 -1.71 -6.55
CA GLN A 43 -9.91 -2.35 -5.66
C GLN A 43 -9.81 -3.89 -5.58
N TRP A 44 -9.17 -4.57 -6.54
CA TRP A 44 -9.24 -6.03 -6.63
C TRP A 44 -7.87 -6.70 -6.73
N ILE A 45 -7.60 -7.60 -5.79
CA ILE A 45 -6.52 -8.59 -5.88
C ILE A 45 -7.12 -9.97 -6.12
N SER A 46 -6.44 -10.82 -6.89
CA SER A 46 -6.88 -12.18 -7.19
C SER A 46 -5.82 -13.22 -6.79
N PRO A 47 -6.18 -14.51 -6.61
CA PRO A 47 -5.23 -15.53 -6.16
C PRO A 47 -3.97 -15.66 -7.02
N SER A 48 -4.07 -15.40 -8.34
CA SER A 48 -2.93 -15.48 -9.26
C SER A 48 -1.92 -14.35 -9.09
N GLN A 49 -2.28 -13.26 -8.41
CA GLN A 49 -1.40 -12.10 -8.19
C GLN A 49 -0.42 -12.36 -7.03
N ARG A 50 0.53 -13.28 -7.24
CA ARG A 50 1.44 -13.79 -6.21
C ARG A 50 2.18 -12.70 -5.41
N ARG A 51 2.65 -11.63 -6.07
CA ARG A 51 3.45 -10.58 -5.43
C ARG A 51 2.64 -9.78 -4.41
N ILE A 52 1.45 -9.30 -4.77
CA ILE A 52 0.62 -8.53 -3.85
C ILE A 52 0.05 -9.43 -2.74
N ASN A 53 -0.30 -10.68 -3.04
CA ASN A 53 -0.73 -11.64 -2.04
C ASN A 53 0.37 -11.96 -1.01
N ALA A 54 1.61 -12.14 -1.46
CA ALA A 54 2.74 -12.32 -0.55
C ALA A 54 3.00 -11.07 0.29
N LEU A 55 2.89 -9.87 -0.30
CA LEU A 55 3.03 -8.63 0.44
C LEU A 55 1.98 -8.53 1.54
N VAL A 56 0.69 -8.69 1.23
CA VAL A 56 -0.42 -8.61 2.21
C VAL A 56 -0.19 -9.54 3.41
N LYS A 57 0.30 -10.78 3.17
CA LYS A 57 0.61 -11.74 4.24
C LYS A 57 1.74 -11.30 5.17
N ASN A 58 2.64 -10.43 4.70
CA ASN A 58 3.82 -9.99 5.46
C ASN A 58 3.59 -8.70 6.26
N ILE A 59 2.48 -7.99 6.02
CA ILE A 59 2.09 -6.74 6.72
C ILE A 59 0.83 -6.90 7.57
N SER A 60 0.18 -8.06 7.53
CA SER A 60 -0.91 -8.44 8.45
C SER A 60 -0.34 -9.12 9.69
#